data_AF-A0A844BNY9-F1
#
_entry.id   AF-A0A844BNY9-F1
#
_cell.length_a   1.000
_cell.length_b   1.000
_cell.length_c   1.000
_cell.angle_alpha   90.00
_cell.angle_beta   90.00
_cell.angle_gamma   90.00
#
_symmetry.space_group_name_H-M   'P 1'
#
loop_
_entity.id
_entity.type
_entity.pdbx_description
1 polymer ?
#
loop_
_entity_poly.entity_id
_entity_poly.type
_entity_poly.pdbx_seq_one_letter_code
_entity_poly.pdbx_strand_id
1 'polypeptide(L)'
;MIALTLASSMLVACGSDSDSEVVAQTGQFSFAVSDAPVDAADEVWACFHAIELLGNSAGKQVFTIGEDSNTIASNDVCVDSDGEVIANTRGINLMNFTGSTAEDLISGVEVPAGDYSQLRLVMADGSYVQVGDQRIPLSVPSNELKFDGITVGAGGETAYTAEFDLRQALVNPVGQDQYFLKPRGVRLVNNLTVGHIEGSMAEALLIENSCTVAPADTGTAVASVYLYPGVDHIVADLADVGGSEAVEPYAVSAVYFDGAVNYQFELGYVSAGDYTLGYTCDVADDPEVDDDISLLGHQTVTVVDNGEVTTVVIE
;
A
#
# COMPACT_ATOMS: atom_id res chain seq x y z
N MET A 1 -0.07 75.15 -23.94
CA MET A 1 -0.31 74.20 -25.06
C MET A 1 -0.76 72.88 -24.45
N ILE A 2 -1.78 72.26 -25.05
CA ILE A 2 -2.42 70.95 -24.73
C ILE A 2 -3.44 71.07 -23.56
N ALA A 3 -4.73 71.40 -23.82
CA ALA A 3 -5.87 70.57 -24.32
C ALA A 3 -6.30 69.51 -23.29
N LEU A 4 -7.32 69.71 -22.43
CA LEU A 4 -8.79 69.65 -22.62
C LEU A 4 -9.31 68.36 -23.28
N THR A 5 -9.92 67.47 -22.49
CA THR A 5 -11.21 66.81 -22.79
C THR A 5 -11.84 66.20 -21.54
N LEU A 6 -13.07 66.63 -21.26
CA LEU A 6 -14.01 66.14 -20.27
C LEU A 6 -15.15 65.42 -21.01
N ALA A 7 -15.88 64.53 -20.31
CA ALA A 7 -17.14 63.85 -20.68
C ALA A 7 -17.01 62.59 -21.59
N SER A 8 -17.79 61.51 -21.47
CA SER A 8 -19.13 61.31 -20.92
C SER A 8 -19.32 59.88 -20.38
N SER A 9 -20.28 59.75 -19.46
CA SER A 9 -20.88 58.54 -18.91
C SER A 9 -21.54 57.59 -19.93
N MET A 10 -21.41 56.28 -19.72
CA MET A 10 -22.47 55.31 -19.98
C MET A 10 -22.59 54.34 -18.79
N LEU A 11 -23.63 54.55 -17.98
CA LEU A 11 -24.22 53.52 -17.15
C LEU A 11 -25.01 52.61 -18.08
N VAL A 12 -24.54 51.37 -18.26
CA VAL A 12 -25.37 50.29 -18.81
C VAL A 12 -25.91 49.50 -17.63
N ALA A 13 -27.17 49.78 -17.32
CA ALA A 13 -28.03 48.83 -16.60
C ALA A 13 -28.61 47.88 -17.66
N CYS A 14 -28.32 46.60 -17.55
CA CYS A 14 -29.13 45.55 -18.16
C CYS A 14 -29.00 44.30 -17.28
N GLY A 15 -30.12 43.89 -16.67
CA GLY A 15 -30.19 42.67 -15.89
C GLY A 15 -30.04 41.43 -16.76
N SER A 16 -29.37 40.44 -16.20
CA SER A 16 -29.47 39.02 -16.52
C SER A 16 -29.12 38.30 -15.23
N ASP A 17 -29.90 37.30 -14.83
CA ASP A 17 -29.56 36.38 -13.75
C ASP A 17 -28.09 35.99 -13.90
N SER A 18 -27.25 36.45 -12.99
CA SER A 18 -25.95 35.86 -12.79
C SER A 18 -26.19 34.72 -11.82
N ASP A 19 -26.71 33.60 -12.33
CA ASP A 19 -26.31 32.30 -11.81
C ASP A 19 -24.79 32.36 -11.81
N SER A 20 -24.25 32.61 -10.62
CA SER A 20 -22.81 32.46 -10.41
C SER A 20 -22.61 30.98 -10.59
N GLU A 21 -22.16 30.55 -11.77
CA GLU A 21 -21.66 29.20 -11.93
C GLU A 21 -20.58 29.03 -10.88
N VAL A 22 -20.92 28.30 -9.82
CA VAL A 22 -19.94 27.86 -8.84
C VAL A 22 -19.06 26.91 -9.63
N VAL A 23 -17.95 27.42 -10.15
CA VAL A 23 -16.96 26.58 -10.83
C VAL A 23 -16.54 25.55 -9.78
N ALA A 24 -16.90 24.29 -10.03
CA ALA A 24 -16.50 23.20 -9.16
C ALA A 24 -14.97 23.22 -9.12
N GLN A 25 -14.42 23.45 -7.93
CA GLN A 25 -12.97 23.42 -7.76
C GLN A 25 -12.51 21.99 -8.00
N THR A 26 -11.43 21.81 -8.74
CA THR A 26 -10.81 20.51 -9.02
C THR A 26 -9.48 20.38 -8.28
N GLY A 27 -8.99 19.17 -8.14
CA GLY A 27 -7.64 18.83 -7.70
C GLY A 27 -7.10 17.64 -8.49
N GLN A 28 -5.81 17.36 -8.37
CA GLN A 28 -5.17 16.21 -8.98
C GLN A 28 -5.15 15.03 -8.01
N PHE A 29 -5.55 13.86 -8.50
CA PHE A 29 -5.56 12.61 -7.75
C PHE A 29 -4.61 11.58 -8.38
N SER A 30 -3.78 10.93 -7.56
CA SER A 30 -2.96 9.78 -7.94
C SER A 30 -3.23 8.63 -6.98
N PHE A 31 -3.16 7.41 -7.50
CA PHE A 31 -3.36 6.20 -6.72
C PHE A 31 -2.37 5.12 -7.14
N ALA A 32 -1.65 4.57 -6.17
CA ALA A 32 -0.64 3.55 -6.38
C ALA A 32 -0.90 2.30 -5.54
N VAL A 33 -0.20 1.21 -5.87
CA VAL A 33 -0.16 -0.02 -5.07
C VAL A 33 1.28 -0.35 -4.69
N SER A 34 1.48 -0.80 -3.46
CA SER A 34 2.75 -1.25 -2.90
C SER A 34 2.53 -2.47 -2.01
N ASP A 35 3.61 -3.04 -1.51
CA ASP A 35 3.57 -4.25 -0.70
C ASP A 35 4.79 -4.43 0.22
N ALA A 36 4.73 -5.44 1.09
CA ALA A 36 5.84 -6.03 1.82
C ALA A 36 6.05 -7.49 1.37
N PRO A 37 7.32 -7.97 1.26
CA PRO A 37 7.61 -9.32 0.78
C PRO A 37 7.04 -10.39 1.72
N VAL A 38 6.62 -11.53 1.17
CA VAL A 38 6.09 -12.69 1.90
C VAL A 38 6.88 -13.94 1.55
N ASP A 39 7.15 -14.79 2.55
CA ASP A 39 8.00 -15.98 2.37
C ASP A 39 7.23 -17.21 1.83
N ALA A 40 5.90 -17.16 1.87
CA ALA A 40 5.03 -18.27 1.50
C ALA A 40 4.79 -18.41 -0.03
N ALA A 41 5.34 -17.49 -0.83
CA ALA A 41 5.11 -17.41 -2.28
C ALA A 41 6.37 -17.01 -3.05
N ASP A 42 6.49 -17.46 -4.30
CA ASP A 42 7.54 -16.98 -5.21
C ASP A 42 7.10 -15.68 -5.90
N GLU A 43 5.81 -15.57 -6.25
CA GLU A 43 5.21 -14.39 -6.87
C GLU A 43 3.74 -14.26 -6.44
N VAL A 44 3.24 -13.03 -6.31
CA VAL A 44 1.82 -12.75 -6.02
C VAL A 44 1.28 -11.77 -7.03
N TRP A 45 0.52 -12.29 -8.00
CA TRP A 45 -0.05 -11.51 -9.10
C TRP A 45 -1.48 -11.09 -8.79
N ALA A 46 -1.68 -9.78 -8.66
CA ALA A 46 -2.98 -9.16 -8.50
C ALA A 46 -3.46 -8.52 -9.81
N CYS A 47 -4.70 -8.80 -10.18
CA CYS A 47 -5.35 -8.28 -11.38
C CYS A 47 -6.30 -7.14 -11.03
N PHE A 48 -5.96 -5.93 -11.49
CA PHE A 48 -6.75 -4.72 -11.25
C PHE A 48 -7.58 -4.38 -12.48
N HIS A 49 -8.77 -3.82 -12.27
CA HIS A 49 -9.69 -3.40 -13.33
C HIS A 49 -9.97 -1.90 -13.33
N ALA A 50 -10.34 -1.36 -12.16
CA ALA A 50 -10.75 0.04 -12.06
C ALA A 50 -10.55 0.59 -10.64
N ILE A 51 -10.52 1.92 -10.54
CA ILE A 51 -10.56 2.64 -9.26
C ILE A 51 -11.85 3.46 -9.24
N GLU A 52 -12.55 3.44 -8.12
CA GLU A 52 -13.78 4.21 -7.95
C GLU A 52 -13.65 5.18 -6.77
N LEU A 53 -13.98 6.44 -7.01
CA LEU A 53 -14.13 7.44 -5.96
C LEU A 53 -15.62 7.71 -5.73
N LEU A 54 -16.11 7.40 -4.53
CA LEU A 54 -17.53 7.52 -4.17
C LEU A 54 -17.73 8.66 -3.18
N GLY A 55 -18.57 9.63 -3.53
CA GLY A 55 -18.91 10.74 -2.65
C GLY A 55 -19.01 12.04 -3.43
N ASN A 56 -18.67 13.15 -2.76
CA ASN A 56 -18.69 14.53 -3.25
C ASN A 56 -20.01 15.00 -3.90
N SER A 57 -20.01 16.21 -4.44
CA SER A 57 -21.15 16.81 -5.15
C SER A 57 -21.33 16.30 -6.59
N ALA A 58 -20.34 15.62 -7.15
CA ALA A 58 -20.30 15.05 -8.50
C ALA A 58 -20.69 13.57 -8.56
N GLY A 59 -20.76 12.86 -7.42
CA GLY A 59 -21.14 11.45 -7.35
C GLY A 59 -19.98 10.50 -7.67
N LYS A 60 -20.31 9.25 -8.02
CA LYS A 60 -19.34 8.19 -8.28
C LYS A 60 -18.52 8.49 -9.54
N GLN A 61 -17.19 8.51 -9.38
CA GLN A 61 -16.20 8.59 -10.47
C GLN A 61 -15.55 7.22 -10.62
N VAL A 62 -15.33 6.80 -11.86
CA VAL A 62 -14.74 5.49 -12.20
C VAL A 62 -13.61 5.73 -13.17
N PHE A 63 -12.45 5.15 -12.87
CA PHE A 63 -11.26 5.18 -13.70
C PHE A 63 -10.93 3.74 -14.11
N THR A 64 -11.20 3.41 -15.36
CA THR A 64 -10.99 2.07 -15.92
C THR A 64 -9.57 1.97 -16.49
N ILE A 65 -8.85 0.91 -16.11
CA ILE A 65 -7.48 0.67 -16.54
C ILE A 65 -7.41 0.50 -18.06
N GLY A 66 -6.49 1.21 -18.71
CA GLY A 66 -6.29 1.17 -20.15
C GLY A 66 -7.33 1.92 -21.00
N GLU A 67 -8.43 2.40 -20.42
CA GLU A 67 -9.41 3.24 -21.13
C GLU A 67 -9.18 4.74 -20.87
N ASP A 68 -8.98 5.12 -19.62
CA ASP A 68 -8.76 6.51 -19.22
C ASP A 68 -7.30 6.95 -19.46
N SER A 69 -7.09 8.22 -19.86
CA SER A 69 -5.76 8.73 -20.21
C SER A 69 -4.76 8.80 -19.05
N ASN A 70 -5.27 8.81 -17.82
CA ASN A 70 -4.48 8.93 -16.60
C ASN A 70 -4.35 7.59 -15.85
N THR A 71 -4.90 6.50 -16.39
CA THR A 71 -4.71 5.17 -15.82
C THR A 71 -3.51 4.49 -16.46
N ILE A 72 -2.93 3.55 -15.73
CA ILE A 72 -1.90 2.67 -16.28
C ILE A 72 -2.42 1.89 -17.49
N ALA A 73 -1.53 1.63 -18.46
CA ALA A 73 -1.85 0.81 -19.62
C ALA A 73 -2.12 -0.65 -19.22
N SER A 74 -3.13 -1.26 -19.85
CA SER A 74 -3.43 -2.69 -19.67
C SER A 74 -2.29 -3.60 -20.12
N ASN A 75 -2.28 -4.84 -19.64
CA ASN A 75 -1.36 -5.89 -20.06
C ASN A 75 -2.07 -7.25 -20.20
N ASP A 76 -1.37 -8.24 -20.76
CA ASP A 76 -1.93 -9.55 -21.09
C ASP A 76 -1.79 -10.58 -19.94
N VAL A 77 -1.54 -10.12 -18.71
CA VAL A 77 -1.29 -11.01 -17.56
C VAL A 77 -2.57 -11.64 -17.04
N CYS A 78 -3.65 -10.85 -16.96
CA CYS A 78 -4.93 -11.30 -16.41
C CYS A 78 -5.70 -12.06 -17.48
N VAL A 79 -5.94 -13.33 -17.22
CA VAL A 79 -6.66 -14.24 -18.12
C VAL A 79 -7.85 -14.86 -17.41
N ASP A 80 -8.90 -15.16 -18.17
CA ASP A 80 -10.08 -15.86 -17.66
C ASP A 80 -9.82 -17.38 -17.52
N SER A 81 -10.86 -18.13 -17.15
CA SER A 81 -10.79 -19.58 -16.98
C SER A 81 -10.50 -20.35 -18.27
N ASP A 82 -10.74 -19.74 -19.43
CA ASP A 82 -10.46 -20.32 -20.75
C ASP A 82 -9.05 -19.94 -21.25
N GLY A 83 -8.34 -19.08 -20.52
CA GLY A 83 -6.99 -18.60 -20.84
C GLY A 83 -6.98 -17.39 -21.78
N GLU A 84 -8.11 -16.73 -21.98
CA GLU A 84 -8.23 -15.54 -22.82
C GLU A 84 -7.93 -14.28 -22.01
N VAL A 85 -7.23 -13.31 -22.62
CA VAL A 85 -6.86 -12.05 -21.96
C VAL A 85 -8.10 -11.24 -21.61
N ILE A 86 -8.19 -10.80 -20.35
CA ILE A 86 -9.26 -9.94 -19.86
C ILE A 86 -8.92 -8.48 -20.21
N ALA A 87 -9.70 -7.88 -21.10
CA ALA A 87 -9.52 -6.49 -21.50
C ALA A 87 -9.64 -5.53 -20.31
N ASN A 88 -8.97 -4.37 -20.42
CA ASN A 88 -9.00 -3.31 -19.40
C ASN A 88 -8.57 -3.77 -18.01
N THR A 89 -7.50 -4.57 -17.97
CA THR A 89 -6.90 -5.05 -16.73
C THR A 89 -5.39 -4.85 -16.71
N ARG A 90 -4.85 -4.76 -15.51
CA ARG A 90 -3.42 -4.73 -15.25
C ARG A 90 -3.10 -5.79 -14.21
N GLY A 91 -2.34 -6.80 -14.60
CA GLY A 91 -1.72 -7.74 -13.67
C GLY A 91 -0.39 -7.19 -13.17
N ILE A 92 -0.20 -7.19 -11.85
CA ILE A 92 1.01 -6.71 -11.16
C ILE A 92 1.48 -7.79 -10.20
N ASN A 93 2.77 -8.14 -10.24
CA ASN A 93 3.40 -8.90 -9.17
C ASN A 93 3.68 -7.95 -8.01
N LEU A 94 2.92 -8.07 -6.92
CA LEU A 94 3.00 -7.18 -5.76
C LEU A 94 4.37 -7.24 -5.08
N MET A 95 5.01 -8.41 -5.09
CA MET A 95 6.33 -8.62 -4.49
C MET A 95 7.46 -7.84 -5.18
N ASN A 96 7.21 -7.21 -6.33
CA ASN A 96 8.17 -6.31 -6.98
C ASN A 96 8.16 -4.89 -6.43
N PHE A 97 7.20 -4.55 -5.56
CA PHE A 97 6.96 -3.19 -5.08
C PHE A 97 7.09 -3.11 -3.56
N THR A 98 8.26 -3.50 -3.05
CA THR A 98 8.57 -3.53 -1.62
C THR A 98 9.07 -2.18 -1.10
N GLY A 99 8.96 -1.96 0.21
CA GLY A 99 9.60 -0.84 0.89
C GLY A 99 9.08 0.52 0.41
N SER A 100 9.93 1.35 -0.18
CA SER A 100 9.52 2.69 -0.68
C SER A 100 9.02 2.69 -2.13
N THR A 101 8.92 1.52 -2.76
CA THR A 101 8.51 1.40 -4.17
C THR A 101 7.01 1.13 -4.32
N ALA A 102 6.42 1.65 -5.40
CA ALA A 102 5.01 1.44 -5.75
C ALA A 102 4.79 1.54 -7.27
N GLU A 103 3.68 0.97 -7.75
CA GLU A 103 3.20 1.15 -9.12
C GLU A 103 1.97 2.07 -9.11
N ASP A 104 2.05 3.17 -9.85
CA ASP A 104 0.90 4.05 -10.09
C ASP A 104 -0.15 3.34 -10.96
N LEU A 105 -1.36 3.17 -10.43
CA LEU A 105 -2.53 2.79 -11.24
C LEU A 105 -3.22 4.01 -11.86
N ILE A 106 -3.14 5.16 -11.18
CA ILE A 106 -3.61 6.47 -11.65
C ILE A 106 -2.53 7.51 -11.38
N SER A 107 -2.21 8.32 -12.39
CA SER A 107 -1.28 9.45 -12.24
C SER A 107 -1.96 10.78 -12.61
N GLY A 108 -2.19 11.62 -11.59
CA GLY A 108 -2.55 13.03 -11.74
C GLY A 108 -3.87 13.30 -12.47
N VAL A 109 -4.91 12.50 -12.22
CA VAL A 109 -6.23 12.73 -12.85
C VAL A 109 -6.94 13.90 -12.19
N GLU A 110 -7.54 14.78 -13.00
CA GLU A 110 -8.30 15.91 -12.48
C GLU A 110 -9.68 15.46 -12.02
N VAL A 111 -9.99 15.70 -10.74
CA VAL A 111 -11.28 15.36 -10.12
C VAL A 111 -11.83 16.52 -9.29
N PRO A 112 -13.17 16.64 -9.14
CA PRO A 112 -13.78 17.56 -8.20
C PRO A 112 -13.18 17.46 -6.79
N ALA A 113 -12.72 18.60 -6.27
CA ALA A 113 -12.20 18.70 -4.93
C ALA A 113 -13.29 18.47 -3.88
N GLY A 114 -12.91 17.90 -2.73
CA GLY A 114 -13.79 17.64 -1.61
C GLY A 114 -13.60 16.25 -1.01
N ASP A 115 -14.51 15.90 -0.11
CA ASP A 115 -14.50 14.64 0.61
C ASP A 115 -15.23 13.55 -0.18
N TYR A 116 -14.52 12.45 -0.39
CA TYR A 116 -15.05 11.22 -0.93
C TYR A 116 -15.25 10.27 0.24
N SER A 117 -16.46 9.75 0.40
CA SER A 117 -16.81 8.83 1.49
C SER A 117 -16.09 7.48 1.41
N GLN A 118 -15.59 7.10 0.23
CA GLN A 118 -14.97 5.81 -0.01
C GLN A 118 -14.13 5.83 -1.28
N LEU A 119 -12.97 5.16 -1.23
CA LEU A 119 -12.21 4.70 -2.40
C LEU A 119 -12.41 3.20 -2.57
N ARG A 120 -12.61 2.74 -3.80
CA ARG A 120 -12.65 1.30 -4.13
C ARG A 120 -11.60 0.96 -5.16
N LEU A 121 -10.89 -0.13 -4.92
CA LEU A 121 -10.03 -0.78 -5.90
C LEU A 121 -10.75 -2.03 -6.41
N VAL A 122 -11.20 -1.98 -7.66
CA VAL A 122 -11.94 -3.07 -8.31
C VAL A 122 -10.95 -4.05 -8.91
N MET A 123 -11.10 -5.30 -8.51
CA MET A 123 -10.26 -6.42 -8.96
C MET A 123 -10.90 -7.09 -10.17
N ALA A 124 -10.07 -7.65 -11.04
CA ALA A 124 -10.48 -8.56 -12.10
C ALA A 124 -10.18 -10.02 -11.71
N ASP A 125 -10.80 -10.94 -12.44
CA ASP A 125 -10.40 -12.35 -12.42
C ASP A 125 -8.95 -12.52 -12.94
N GLY A 126 -8.36 -13.68 -12.69
CA GLY A 126 -7.01 -14.02 -13.17
C GLY A 126 -5.87 -13.68 -12.21
N SER A 127 -6.16 -13.25 -10.98
CA SER A 127 -5.14 -13.13 -9.91
C SER A 127 -4.67 -14.52 -9.46
N TYR A 128 -3.39 -14.66 -9.13
CA TYR A 128 -2.80 -15.94 -8.68
C TYR A 128 -1.57 -15.76 -7.80
N VAL A 129 -1.26 -16.81 -7.02
CA VAL A 129 0.01 -16.98 -6.31
C VAL A 129 0.82 -18.06 -7.02
N GLN A 130 2.10 -17.78 -7.27
CA GLN A 130 3.05 -18.74 -7.82
C GLN A 130 3.79 -19.43 -6.66
N VAL A 131 3.76 -20.75 -6.63
CA VAL A 131 4.53 -21.58 -5.67
C VAL A 131 5.17 -22.74 -6.44
N GLY A 132 6.49 -22.73 -6.57
CA GLY A 132 7.23 -23.60 -7.47
C GLY A 132 6.70 -23.50 -8.89
N ASP A 133 6.29 -24.62 -9.48
CA ASP A 133 5.69 -24.66 -10.82
C ASP A 133 4.15 -24.47 -10.81
N GLN A 134 3.53 -24.28 -9.64
CA GLN A 134 2.08 -24.22 -9.50
C GLN A 134 1.57 -22.78 -9.48
N ARG A 135 0.54 -22.51 -10.30
CA ARG A 135 -0.29 -21.31 -10.21
C ARG A 135 -1.54 -21.62 -9.43
N ILE A 136 -1.67 -21.04 -8.24
CA ILE A 136 -2.79 -21.24 -7.34
C ILE A 136 -3.69 -19.99 -7.42
N PRO A 137 -5.00 -20.12 -7.66
CA PRO A 137 -5.89 -18.98 -7.76
C PRO A 137 -5.82 -18.08 -6.52
N LEU A 138 -5.92 -16.77 -6.72
CA LEU A 138 -6.02 -15.78 -5.67
C LEU A 138 -7.33 -15.01 -5.82
N SER A 139 -8.08 -14.85 -4.74
CA SER A 139 -9.32 -14.08 -4.77
C SER A 139 -9.36 -12.98 -3.71
N VAL A 140 -10.03 -11.88 -4.05
CA VAL A 140 -10.40 -10.81 -3.12
C VAL A 140 -11.89 -10.93 -2.85
N PRO A 141 -12.36 -10.96 -1.59
CA PRO A 141 -13.79 -11.01 -1.29
C PRO A 141 -14.57 -9.90 -2.00
N SER A 142 -15.66 -10.27 -2.69
CA SER A 142 -16.50 -9.37 -3.50
C SER A 142 -15.81 -8.73 -4.71
N ASN A 143 -14.60 -9.19 -5.10
CA ASN A 143 -13.81 -8.63 -6.21
C ASN A 143 -13.51 -7.12 -6.08
N GLU A 144 -13.50 -6.59 -4.85
CA GLU A 144 -13.17 -5.19 -4.61
C GLU A 144 -12.57 -5.01 -3.20
N LEU A 145 -11.53 -4.17 -3.11
CA LEU A 145 -11.07 -3.63 -1.84
C LEU A 145 -11.78 -2.31 -1.59
N LYS A 146 -12.37 -2.19 -0.40
CA LYS A 146 -13.10 -1.00 0.04
C LYS A 146 -12.31 -0.32 1.14
N PHE A 147 -11.95 0.92 0.89
CA PHE A 147 -11.26 1.74 1.87
C PHE A 147 -12.18 2.82 2.42
N ASP A 148 -11.74 3.41 3.52
CA ASP A 148 -12.36 4.62 4.05
C ASP A 148 -12.22 5.80 3.08
N GLY A 149 -12.85 6.91 3.44
CA GLY A 149 -12.88 8.11 2.62
C GLY A 149 -11.51 8.79 2.46
N ILE A 150 -11.39 9.55 1.38
CA ILE A 150 -10.24 10.40 1.08
C ILE A 150 -10.69 11.85 0.88
N THR A 151 -9.75 12.79 0.96
CA THR A 151 -10.01 14.20 0.67
C THR A 151 -9.11 14.66 -0.48
N VAL A 152 -9.70 15.20 -1.53
CA VAL A 152 -8.95 15.84 -2.63
C VAL A 152 -8.97 17.35 -2.43
N GLY A 153 -7.78 17.94 -2.30
CA GLY A 153 -7.61 19.38 -2.09
C GLY A 153 -7.82 20.19 -3.37
N ALA A 154 -8.51 21.33 -3.28
CA ALA A 154 -8.70 22.24 -4.40
C ALA A 154 -7.35 22.82 -4.89
N GLY A 155 -7.06 22.64 -6.18
CA GLY A 155 -5.82 23.06 -6.83
C GLY A 155 -4.56 22.34 -6.34
N GLY A 156 -4.71 21.33 -5.49
CA GLY A 156 -3.61 20.55 -4.92
C GLY A 156 -3.41 19.21 -5.62
N GLU A 157 -2.32 18.55 -5.26
CA GLU A 157 -2.04 17.16 -5.59
C GLU A 157 -2.33 16.29 -4.38
N THR A 158 -2.97 15.14 -4.62
CA THR A 158 -3.37 14.20 -3.59
C THR A 158 -2.99 12.80 -4.06
N ALA A 159 -2.03 12.18 -3.38
CA ALA A 159 -1.53 10.86 -3.71
C ALA A 159 -1.80 9.90 -2.55
N TYR A 160 -2.40 8.77 -2.88
CA TYR A 160 -2.65 7.67 -1.94
C TYR A 160 -2.03 6.38 -2.47
N THR A 161 -1.61 5.51 -1.56
CA THR A 161 -1.12 4.17 -1.88
C THR A 161 -1.94 3.13 -1.13
N ALA A 162 -2.34 2.06 -1.81
CA ALA A 162 -2.80 0.84 -1.14
C ALA A 162 -1.59 -0.08 -0.87
N GLU A 163 -1.22 -0.17 0.40
CA GLU A 163 -0.18 -1.03 0.94
C GLU A 163 -0.78 -2.39 1.27
N PHE A 164 -0.44 -3.43 0.50
CA PHE A 164 -1.07 -4.75 0.62
C PHE A 164 -0.64 -5.52 1.87
N ASP A 165 0.57 -5.28 2.39
CA ASP A 165 1.15 -6.01 3.50
C ASP A 165 0.87 -7.52 3.39
N LEU A 166 1.42 -8.19 2.37
CA LEU A 166 1.08 -9.58 2.07
C LEU A 166 1.26 -10.52 3.26
N ARG A 167 2.19 -10.27 4.18
CA ARG A 167 2.32 -11.07 5.41
C ARG A 167 1.06 -11.03 6.29
N GLN A 168 0.30 -9.94 6.25
CA GLN A 168 -0.99 -9.83 6.93
C GLN A 168 -2.19 -10.16 6.04
N ALA A 169 -2.14 -9.79 4.76
CA ALA A 169 -3.30 -9.88 3.88
C ALA A 169 -3.43 -11.22 3.16
N LEU A 170 -2.32 -11.90 2.84
CA LEU A 170 -2.33 -13.12 2.04
C LEU A 170 -2.55 -14.34 2.92
N VAL A 171 -3.64 -15.06 2.68
CA VAL A 171 -3.96 -16.26 3.46
C VAL A 171 -4.21 -17.47 2.58
N ASN A 172 -3.91 -18.65 3.10
CA ASN A 172 -4.14 -19.94 2.44
C ASN A 172 -4.94 -20.89 3.37
N PRO A 173 -6.26 -20.71 3.48
CA PRO A 173 -7.05 -21.44 4.46
C PRO A 173 -7.06 -22.94 4.15
N VAL A 174 -6.78 -23.74 5.18
CA VAL A 174 -6.75 -25.21 5.09
C VAL A 174 -8.05 -25.74 4.49
N GLY A 175 -7.92 -26.56 3.43
CA GLY A 175 -9.06 -27.19 2.76
C GLY A 175 -9.67 -26.36 1.64
N GLN A 176 -9.05 -25.25 1.26
CA GLN A 176 -9.38 -24.50 0.05
C GLN A 176 -8.24 -24.56 -0.96
N ASP A 177 -8.57 -24.77 -2.23
CA ASP A 177 -7.59 -24.83 -3.32
C ASP A 177 -7.30 -23.42 -3.90
N GLN A 178 -7.21 -22.41 -3.04
CA GLN A 178 -6.97 -21.01 -3.43
C GLN A 178 -6.42 -20.16 -2.27
N TYR A 179 -5.69 -19.12 -2.62
CA TYR A 179 -5.35 -18.04 -1.70
C TYR A 179 -6.45 -16.98 -1.64
N PHE A 180 -6.46 -16.22 -0.55
CA PHE A 180 -7.27 -15.01 -0.41
C PHE A 180 -6.40 -13.82 -0.02
N LEU A 181 -6.75 -12.65 -0.55
CA LEU A 181 -6.30 -11.37 -0.03
C LEU A 181 -7.40 -10.81 0.88
N LYS A 182 -7.15 -10.82 2.19
CA LYS A 182 -8.06 -10.28 3.21
C LYS A 182 -8.01 -8.75 3.16
N PRO A 183 -9.16 -8.06 2.95
CA PRO A 183 -9.17 -6.60 2.90
C PRO A 183 -8.67 -5.91 4.18
N ARG A 184 -8.67 -6.61 5.32
CA ARG A 184 -8.18 -6.08 6.60
C ARG A 184 -6.66 -5.93 6.66
N GLY A 185 -5.91 -6.70 5.88
CA GLY A 185 -4.45 -6.57 5.81
C GLY A 185 -3.99 -5.46 4.86
N VAL A 186 -4.88 -4.97 3.99
CA VAL A 186 -4.54 -3.90 3.04
C VAL A 186 -4.86 -2.53 3.63
N ARG A 187 -3.86 -1.65 3.67
CA ARG A 187 -3.98 -0.28 4.21
C ARG A 187 -4.02 0.74 3.08
N LEU A 188 -4.96 1.69 3.17
CA LEU A 188 -4.92 2.90 2.33
C LEU A 188 -4.22 4.00 3.09
N VAL A 189 -3.15 4.55 2.51
CA VAL A 189 -2.38 5.61 3.14
C VAL A 189 -2.26 6.85 2.27
N ASN A 190 -2.19 8.03 2.90
CA ASN A 190 -1.88 9.28 2.24
C ASN A 190 -0.36 9.48 2.23
N ASN A 191 0.22 9.71 1.05
CA ASN A 191 1.67 9.77 0.88
C ASN A 191 2.33 10.96 1.61
N LEU A 192 1.55 11.98 1.99
CA LEU A 192 2.02 13.10 2.80
C LEU A 192 2.10 12.78 4.30
N THR A 193 1.47 11.70 4.76
CA THR A 193 1.37 11.36 6.20
C THR A 193 2.08 10.07 6.58
N VAL A 194 2.84 9.49 5.65
CA VAL A 194 3.60 8.26 5.84
C VAL A 194 5.09 8.49 5.58
N GLY A 195 5.91 7.59 6.10
CA GLY A 195 7.32 7.43 5.75
C GLY A 195 7.66 5.96 5.50
N HIS A 196 8.94 5.67 5.46
CA HIS A 196 9.49 4.33 5.25
C HIS A 196 10.54 4.02 6.30
N ILE A 197 10.79 2.74 6.56
CA ILE A 197 11.89 2.25 7.38
C ILE A 197 12.80 1.41 6.49
N GLU A 198 14.08 1.74 6.48
CA GLU A 198 15.13 0.89 5.90
C GLU A 198 16.05 0.44 7.04
N GLY A 199 16.18 -0.87 7.20
CA GLY A 199 16.79 -1.46 8.36
C GLY A 199 17.94 -2.42 8.04
N SER A 200 18.82 -2.61 9.02
CA SER A 200 19.85 -3.65 8.96
C SER A 200 20.03 -4.37 10.29
N MET A 201 20.41 -5.65 10.22
CA MET A 201 20.76 -6.47 11.37
C MET A 201 22.24 -6.86 11.35
N ALA A 202 22.90 -6.76 12.51
CA ALA A 202 24.27 -7.21 12.67
C ALA A 202 24.36 -8.75 12.57
N GLU A 203 25.30 -9.25 11.75
CA GLU A 203 25.53 -10.69 11.62
C GLU A 203 25.87 -11.35 12.96
N ALA A 204 26.60 -10.65 13.84
CA ALA A 204 26.97 -11.15 15.15
C ALA A 204 25.74 -11.47 16.02
N LEU A 205 24.70 -10.64 15.94
CA LEU A 205 23.44 -10.83 16.65
C LEU A 205 22.69 -12.07 16.13
N LEU A 206 22.67 -12.26 14.81
CA LEU A 206 22.10 -13.45 14.17
C LEU A 206 22.82 -14.73 14.62
N ILE A 207 24.16 -14.71 14.62
CA ILE A 207 24.99 -15.85 15.07
C ILE A 207 24.76 -16.15 16.56
N GLU A 208 24.76 -15.12 17.41
CA GLU A 208 24.56 -15.27 18.87
C GLU A 208 23.22 -15.95 19.18
N ASN A 209 22.18 -15.61 18.44
CA ASN A 209 20.84 -16.16 18.61
C ASN A 209 20.56 -17.39 17.75
N SER A 210 21.58 -17.93 17.06
CA SER A 210 21.46 -19.12 16.20
C SER A 210 20.45 -18.97 15.06
N CYS A 211 20.23 -17.75 14.56
CA CYS A 211 19.50 -17.55 13.32
C CYS A 211 20.31 -18.09 12.12
N THR A 212 19.64 -18.27 10.97
CA THR A 212 20.33 -18.55 9.71
C THR A 212 21.21 -17.36 9.31
N VAL A 213 22.39 -17.61 8.75
CA VAL A 213 23.29 -16.57 8.24
C VAL A 213 23.85 -16.96 6.88
N ALA A 214 24.09 -15.97 6.03
CA ALA A 214 24.60 -16.11 4.66
C ALA A 214 24.01 -17.31 3.89
N PRO A 215 22.67 -17.44 3.79
CA PRO A 215 22.06 -18.50 3.00
C PRO A 215 22.52 -18.40 1.54
N ALA A 216 22.68 -19.55 0.88
CA ALA A 216 23.09 -19.59 -0.52
C ALA A 216 22.03 -18.99 -1.46
N ASP A 217 20.76 -19.09 -1.07
CA ASP A 217 19.63 -18.42 -1.70
C ASP A 217 19.31 -17.14 -0.94
N THR A 218 19.51 -15.99 -1.59
CA THR A 218 19.26 -14.67 -1.00
C THR A 218 17.77 -14.37 -0.80
N GLY A 219 16.88 -15.14 -1.42
CA GLY A 219 15.44 -15.10 -1.16
C GLY A 219 15.02 -15.83 0.13
N THR A 220 15.95 -16.49 0.83
CA THR A 220 15.67 -17.12 2.13
C THR A 220 15.70 -16.08 3.25
N ALA A 221 14.56 -15.85 3.89
CA ALA A 221 14.49 -15.03 5.10
C ALA A 221 15.36 -15.63 6.22
N VAL A 222 16.05 -14.77 6.97
CA VAL A 222 16.91 -15.18 8.08
C VAL A 222 16.40 -14.77 9.45
N ALA A 223 15.50 -13.78 9.48
CA ALA A 223 14.85 -13.22 10.66
C ALA A 223 13.57 -12.47 10.23
N SER A 224 12.76 -12.07 11.19
CA SER A 224 11.59 -11.21 10.99
C SER A 224 11.64 -10.01 11.92
N VAL A 225 11.10 -8.89 11.43
CA VAL A 225 10.88 -7.66 12.19
C VAL A 225 9.41 -7.33 12.23
N TYR A 226 8.93 -6.95 13.41
CA TYR A 226 7.55 -6.58 13.69
C TYR A 226 7.51 -5.14 14.16
N LEU A 227 6.65 -4.33 13.54
CA LEU A 227 6.48 -2.94 13.89
C LEU A 227 5.16 -2.76 14.64
N TYR A 228 5.22 -2.42 15.92
CA TYR A 228 4.05 -2.23 16.77
C TYR A 228 3.78 -0.74 17.02
N PRO A 229 2.52 -0.28 16.91
CA PRO A 229 2.19 1.14 17.11
C PRO A 229 2.37 1.53 18.58
N GLY A 230 3.07 2.63 18.85
CA GLY A 230 3.36 3.12 20.20
C GLY A 230 4.70 2.63 20.76
N VAL A 231 5.01 3.08 21.97
CA VAL A 231 6.29 2.86 22.66
C VAL A 231 6.09 2.22 24.03
N ASP A 232 7.18 1.75 24.63
CA ASP A 232 7.22 1.19 25.99
C ASP A 232 6.28 -0.01 26.19
N HIS A 233 6.05 -0.80 25.14
CA HIS A 233 5.26 -2.02 25.23
C HIS A 233 5.94 -3.08 26.09
N ILE A 234 5.13 -3.87 26.78
CA ILE A 234 5.60 -5.09 27.45
C ILE A 234 5.68 -6.19 26.40
N VAL A 235 6.83 -6.88 26.31
CA VAL A 235 7.06 -7.92 25.28
C VAL A 235 5.96 -8.99 25.27
N ALA A 236 5.43 -9.37 26.43
CA ALA A 236 4.37 -10.38 26.55
C ALA A 236 2.99 -9.91 26.03
N ASP A 237 2.83 -8.63 25.70
CA ASP A 237 1.61 -8.06 25.14
C ASP A 237 1.69 -7.90 23.60
N LEU A 238 2.84 -8.20 22.99
CA LEU A 238 3.09 -8.07 21.56
C LEU A 238 2.71 -9.37 20.82
N ALA A 239 1.78 -9.27 19.89
CA ALA A 239 1.30 -10.40 19.08
C ALA A 239 2.19 -10.67 17.86
N ASP A 240 2.17 -11.89 17.35
CA ASP A 240 2.46 -12.21 15.95
C ASP A 240 1.33 -11.77 15.02
N VAL A 241 1.39 -12.14 13.73
CA VAL A 241 0.29 -11.88 12.80
C VAL A 241 -0.76 -12.98 12.94
N GLY A 242 -1.92 -12.64 13.51
CA GLY A 242 -2.98 -13.63 13.76
C GLY A 242 -3.11 -14.01 15.24
N GLY A 243 -2.13 -13.59 16.05
CA GLY A 243 -2.15 -13.64 17.51
C GLY A 243 -3.29 -12.91 18.19
N SER A 244 -3.45 -13.17 19.49
CA SER A 244 -4.56 -12.70 20.30
C SER A 244 -4.16 -11.80 21.48
N GLU A 245 -2.89 -11.38 21.52
CA GLU A 245 -2.32 -10.48 22.50
C GLU A 245 -2.90 -9.05 22.37
N ALA A 246 -2.49 -8.17 23.29
CA ALA A 246 -3.07 -6.84 23.38
C ALA A 246 -2.62 -5.87 22.27
N VAL A 247 -1.47 -6.13 21.63
CA VAL A 247 -0.85 -5.24 20.65
C VAL A 247 -0.52 -6.02 19.38
N GLU A 248 -1.36 -5.85 18.36
CA GLU A 248 -1.13 -6.40 17.01
C GLU A 248 -0.04 -5.58 16.27
N PRO A 249 0.76 -6.24 15.41
CA PRO A 249 1.74 -5.53 14.59
C PRO A 249 1.03 -4.63 13.55
N TYR A 250 1.53 -3.40 13.41
CA TYR A 250 1.15 -2.49 12.33
C TYR A 250 1.63 -3.01 10.98
N ALA A 251 2.86 -3.53 10.91
CA ALA A 251 3.46 -4.10 9.70
C ALA A 251 4.57 -5.08 10.08
N VAL A 252 4.87 -6.03 9.20
CA VAL A 252 5.91 -7.05 9.41
C VAL A 252 6.78 -7.16 8.16
N SER A 253 8.08 -7.36 8.33
CA SER A 253 9.01 -7.54 7.21
C SER A 253 10.03 -8.63 7.51
N ALA A 254 10.43 -9.34 6.45
CA ALA A 254 11.50 -10.32 6.53
C ALA A 254 12.85 -9.62 6.47
N VAL A 255 13.86 -10.29 7.02
CA VAL A 255 15.25 -9.86 6.91
C VAL A 255 15.94 -10.79 5.92
N TYR A 256 16.53 -10.22 4.88
CA TYR A 256 17.22 -10.96 3.82
C TYR A 256 18.71 -10.65 3.78
N PHE A 257 19.50 -11.65 3.40
CA PHE A 257 20.92 -11.47 3.13
C PHE A 257 21.13 -10.89 1.73
N ASP A 258 21.93 -9.83 1.63
CA ASP A 258 22.20 -9.13 0.35
C ASP A 258 23.11 -9.91 -0.62
N GLY A 259 23.53 -11.12 -0.25
CA GLY A 259 24.48 -11.93 -1.01
C GLY A 259 25.95 -11.53 -0.79
N ALA A 260 26.22 -10.58 0.09
CA ALA A 260 27.56 -10.08 0.40
C ALA A 260 27.85 -10.10 1.90
N VAL A 261 27.40 -9.09 2.64
CA VAL A 261 27.75 -8.90 4.07
C VAL A 261 26.62 -8.29 4.89
N ASN A 262 25.52 -7.87 4.27
CA ASN A 262 24.46 -7.14 4.95
C ASN A 262 23.19 -7.99 5.05
N TYR A 263 22.46 -7.77 6.13
CA TYR A 263 21.15 -8.34 6.38
C TYR A 263 20.17 -7.18 6.49
N GLN A 264 19.23 -7.07 5.56
CA GLN A 264 18.42 -5.87 5.35
C GLN A 264 16.93 -6.18 5.41
N PHE A 265 16.15 -5.20 5.82
CA PHE A 265 14.69 -5.24 5.79
C PHE A 265 14.13 -3.86 5.44
N GLU A 266 12.93 -3.83 4.90
CA GLU A 266 12.22 -2.60 4.57
C GLU A 266 10.77 -2.66 5.01
N LEU A 267 10.25 -1.56 5.56
CA LEU A 267 8.83 -1.37 5.85
C LEU A 267 8.36 -0.11 5.16
N GLY A 268 7.46 -0.27 4.19
CA GLY A 268 6.94 0.80 3.36
C GLY A 268 5.70 1.46 3.92
N TYR A 269 5.45 2.71 3.50
CA TYR A 269 4.13 3.34 3.61
C TYR A 269 3.56 3.32 5.04
N VAL A 270 4.44 3.51 6.02
CA VAL A 270 4.11 3.46 7.44
C VAL A 270 3.64 4.83 7.90
N SER A 271 2.48 4.90 8.55
CA SER A 271 1.99 6.15 9.16
C SER A 271 3.04 6.81 10.04
N ALA A 272 3.19 8.12 9.95
CA ALA A 272 4.13 8.83 10.83
C ALA A 272 3.71 8.69 12.30
N GLY A 273 4.68 8.44 13.18
CA GLY A 273 4.43 8.15 14.58
C GLY A 273 5.58 7.43 15.26
N ASP A 274 5.42 7.19 16.56
CA ASP A 274 6.36 6.40 17.36
C ASP A 274 5.91 4.94 17.42
N TYR A 275 6.87 4.04 17.25
CA TYR A 275 6.66 2.59 17.17
C TYR A 275 7.68 1.83 18.00
N THR A 276 7.33 0.60 18.35
CA THR A 276 8.24 -0.40 18.90
C THR A 276 8.56 -1.40 17.80
N LEU A 277 9.83 -1.49 17.42
CA LEU A 277 10.32 -2.46 16.44
C LEU A 277 10.89 -3.66 17.20
N GLY A 278 10.19 -4.78 17.14
CA GLY A 278 10.63 -6.08 17.67
C GLY A 278 11.29 -6.92 16.57
N TYR A 279 12.18 -7.83 16.96
CA TYR A 279 12.85 -8.73 16.00
C TYR A 279 13.03 -10.13 16.56
N THR A 280 12.96 -11.14 15.69
CA THR A 280 13.07 -12.57 16.02
C THR A 280 13.81 -13.36 14.93
N CYS A 281 14.43 -14.49 15.28
CA CYS A 281 14.87 -15.48 14.28
C CYS A 281 13.71 -16.27 13.67
N ASP A 282 12.49 -16.16 14.23
CA ASP A 282 11.31 -16.86 13.74
C ASP A 282 10.87 -16.24 12.41
N VAL A 283 11.04 -16.99 11.33
CA VAL A 283 10.73 -16.55 9.95
C VAL A 283 9.38 -17.07 9.46
N ALA A 284 8.80 -18.06 10.14
CA ALA A 284 7.46 -18.56 9.84
C ALA A 284 6.45 -17.85 10.75
N ASP A 285 5.41 -17.31 10.14
CA ASP A 285 4.32 -16.60 10.79
C ASP A 285 3.07 -16.79 9.91
N ASP A 286 2.09 -17.55 10.38
CA ASP A 286 0.87 -17.82 9.64
C ASP A 286 -0.22 -16.79 10.02
N PRO A 287 -0.66 -15.92 9.09
CA PRO A 287 -1.66 -14.88 9.36
C PRO A 287 -3.05 -15.39 9.78
N GLU A 288 -3.26 -16.70 9.85
CA GLU A 288 -4.48 -17.34 10.33
C GLU A 288 -4.32 -18.11 11.65
N VAL A 289 -3.13 -18.14 12.22
CA VAL A 289 -2.80 -18.88 13.45
C VAL A 289 -2.25 -17.91 14.49
N ASP A 290 -2.44 -18.27 15.76
CA ASP A 290 -1.82 -17.60 16.90
C ASP A 290 -0.52 -18.37 17.18
N ASP A 291 0.60 -17.87 16.64
CA ASP A 291 1.92 -18.48 16.71
C ASP A 291 2.73 -17.91 17.88
N ASP A 292 3.37 -18.79 18.66
CA ASP A 292 4.28 -18.37 19.73
C ASP A 292 5.59 -17.79 19.14
N ILE A 293 5.67 -16.47 18.93
CA ILE A 293 6.91 -15.79 18.51
C ILE A 293 7.82 -15.42 19.70
N SER A 294 9.12 -15.65 19.56
CA SER A 294 10.11 -15.33 20.61
C SER A 294 10.97 -14.13 20.22
N LEU A 295 10.53 -12.92 20.58
CA LEU A 295 11.31 -11.70 20.33
C LEU A 295 12.67 -11.74 21.05
N LEU A 296 13.75 -11.54 20.29
CA LEU A 296 15.12 -11.44 20.78
C LEU A 296 15.39 -10.10 21.46
N GLY A 297 14.67 -9.06 21.02
CA GLY A 297 14.76 -7.71 21.54
C GLY A 297 13.77 -6.78 20.84
N HIS A 298 13.78 -5.53 21.26
CA HIS A 298 13.00 -4.46 20.64
C HIS A 298 13.68 -3.10 20.83
N GLN A 299 13.36 -2.15 19.97
CA GLN A 299 13.79 -0.76 20.08
C GLN A 299 12.69 0.20 19.63
N THR A 300 12.74 1.44 20.11
CA THR A 300 11.84 2.49 19.63
C THR A 300 12.33 3.02 18.29
N VAL A 301 11.39 3.26 17.37
CA VAL A 301 11.62 3.95 16.10
C VAL A 301 10.54 5.01 15.90
N THR A 302 10.93 6.17 15.37
CA THR A 302 9.99 7.25 15.02
C THR A 302 9.97 7.35 13.51
N VAL A 303 8.81 7.11 12.90
CA VAL A 303 8.58 7.29 11.47
C VAL A 303 8.17 8.73 11.21
N VAL A 304 8.87 9.37 10.28
CA VAL A 304 8.60 10.74 9.83
C VAL A 304 7.69 10.70 8.60
N ASP A 305 6.90 11.76 8.39
CA ASP A 305 5.96 11.86 7.27
C ASP A 305 6.64 12.23 5.94
N ASN A 306 5.85 12.58 4.92
CA ASN A 306 6.31 13.03 3.60
C ASN A 306 7.24 12.06 2.84
N GLY A 307 7.08 10.75 3.07
CA GLY A 307 7.87 9.72 2.40
C GLY A 307 9.33 9.68 2.85
N GLU A 308 9.66 10.25 4.01
CA GLU A 308 11.03 10.19 4.54
C GLU A 308 11.42 8.76 4.95
N VAL A 309 12.69 8.41 4.70
CA VAL A 309 13.27 7.12 5.10
C VAL A 309 13.90 7.26 6.48
N THR A 310 13.45 6.44 7.42
CA THR A 310 14.05 6.28 8.74
C THR A 310 14.99 5.07 8.73
N THR A 311 16.28 5.29 8.94
CA THR A 311 17.27 4.20 8.99
C THR A 311 17.33 3.57 10.38
N VAL A 312 17.28 2.24 10.44
CA VAL A 312 17.39 1.45 11.68
C VAL A 312 18.57 0.48 11.61
N VAL A 313 19.32 0.37 12.71
CA VAL A 313 20.36 -0.64 12.87
C VAL A 313 20.06 -1.42 14.14
N ILE A 314 20.03 -2.75 14.03
CA ILE A 314 19.82 -3.70 15.11
C ILE A 314 21.17 -4.40 15.37
N GLU A 315 21.74 -4.22 16.56
CA GLU A 315 23.06 -4.72 16.96
C GLU A 315 23.01 -5.62 18.19
#